data_AF-M9LSB0-F1
#
_entry.id   AF-M9LSB0-F1
#
_cell.length_a   1.000
_cell.length_b   1.000
_cell.length_c   1.000
_cell.angle_alpha   90.00
_cell.angle_beta   90.00
_cell.angle_gamma   90.00
#
_symmetry.space_group_name_H-M   'P 1'
#
loop_
_entity.id
_entity.type
_entity.pdbx_description
1 polymer ?
#
loop_
_entity_poly.entity_id
_entity_poly.type
_entity_poly.pdbx_seq_one_letter_code
_entity_poly.pdbx_strand_id
1 'polypeptide(L)'
;MKIKALSRSLDVHAPARQGDPAPLSRNLDPALHPFDKPREYTRAVNAAKLDRLFAKPFVGALEGHIDGIYSIAKDTNRLNVVASGSGDGEIRLWDLARQKPIYVYPRAHSGIIQSICISPLTFMSPFGNSSVGRRMLSCSTDRTVKVWDADPRPDGLGQGTFNAMEDDDDDDDNDDMELTTGGSLRRGGLLSTRDKDVPPSEPLTVYSGKTAFNSLTHHATSAVFASASSNIQTWDLERGGSSDPLLSMTWGPDAINVVRFNLSEREVLASAGSDRGIVLYDLRSGKPLTKMIMQVSCSPTKFEVPLTTHTVTDVLAFENRCAQTTSHGTLPSQPCSRSRAKITTSTHSSKSPSPYKASIKLRF
;
A
#
# COMPACT_ATOMS: atom_id res chain seq x y z
N MET A 1 -48.94 -21.10 62.68
CA MET A 1 -47.55 -20.88 62.24
C MET A 1 -47.48 -21.15 60.74
N LYS A 2 -47.11 -20.18 59.90
CA LYS A 2 -46.97 -20.39 58.45
C LYS A 2 -45.53 -20.82 58.17
N ILE A 3 -45.32 -22.06 57.76
CA ILE A 3 -44.00 -22.60 57.41
C ILE A 3 -43.92 -22.63 55.89
N LYS A 4 -42.90 -21.96 55.32
CA LYS A 4 -42.59 -22.03 53.88
C LYS A 4 -41.12 -22.39 53.72
N ALA A 5 -40.85 -23.48 53.04
CA ALA A 5 -39.50 -23.96 52.73
C ALA A 5 -39.14 -23.69 51.26
N LEU A 6 -37.85 -23.70 50.94
CA LEU A 6 -37.35 -23.59 49.57
C LEU A 6 -37.63 -24.91 48.81
N SER A 7 -38.45 -24.85 47.76
CA SER A 7 -38.69 -25.97 46.83
C SER A 7 -38.07 -25.66 45.48
N ARG A 8 -37.21 -26.55 44.96
CA ARG A 8 -36.62 -26.45 43.61
C ARG A 8 -37.23 -27.55 42.73
N SER A 9 -37.91 -27.19 41.65
CA SER A 9 -38.44 -28.14 40.67
C SER A 9 -37.41 -28.43 39.59
N LEU A 10 -37.41 -29.66 39.07
CA LEU A 10 -36.51 -30.06 37.98
C LEU A 10 -36.81 -29.30 36.68
N ASP A 11 -38.08 -28.96 36.44
CA ASP A 11 -38.52 -28.25 35.22
C ASP A 11 -37.88 -26.86 35.04
N VAL A 12 -37.42 -26.24 36.14
CA VAL A 12 -36.79 -24.91 36.13
C VAL A 12 -35.27 -24.99 35.94
N HIS A 13 -34.66 -26.15 36.23
CA HIS A 13 -33.21 -26.33 36.29
C HIS A 13 -32.67 -27.36 35.28
N ALA A 14 -33.52 -28.22 34.75
CA ALA A 14 -33.20 -29.19 33.71
C ALA A 14 -33.69 -28.68 32.34
N PRO A 15 -32.98 -29.00 31.26
CA PRO A 15 -33.48 -28.71 29.91
C PRO A 15 -34.77 -29.50 29.66
N ALA A 16 -35.75 -28.85 29.03
CA ALA A 16 -37.06 -29.46 28.74
C ALA A 16 -36.97 -30.56 27.66
N ARG A 17 -35.92 -30.52 26.83
CA ARG A 17 -35.66 -31.51 25.77
C ARG A 17 -34.19 -31.92 25.81
N GLN A 18 -33.95 -33.16 25.41
CA GLN A 18 -32.60 -33.70 25.28
C GLN A 18 -31.86 -32.98 24.14
N GLY A 19 -30.77 -32.29 24.47
CA GLY A 19 -29.97 -31.50 23.52
C GLY A 19 -30.05 -29.99 23.74
N ASP A 20 -31.07 -29.51 24.47
CA ASP A 20 -31.14 -28.10 24.85
C ASP A 20 -30.12 -27.79 25.97
N PRO A 21 -29.49 -26.60 25.96
CA PRO A 21 -28.61 -26.20 27.04
C PRO A 21 -29.40 -26.03 28.35
N ALA A 22 -28.80 -26.47 29.45
CA ALA A 22 -29.43 -26.33 30.77
C ALA A 22 -29.63 -24.84 31.12
N PRO A 23 -30.82 -24.45 31.64
CA PRO A 23 -31.09 -23.07 32.01
C PRO A 23 -30.17 -22.62 33.15
N LEU A 24 -29.39 -21.55 32.90
CA LEU A 24 -28.42 -21.04 33.85
C LEU A 24 -29.01 -19.92 34.73
N SER A 25 -29.40 -20.25 35.96
CA SER A 25 -29.82 -19.25 36.95
C SER A 25 -28.59 -18.55 37.56
N ARG A 26 -28.57 -17.21 37.58
CA ARG A 26 -27.46 -16.41 38.13
C ARG A 26 -27.98 -15.54 39.27
N ASN A 27 -27.29 -15.55 40.40
CA ASN A 27 -27.45 -14.56 41.45
C ASN A 27 -26.23 -13.63 41.43
N LEU A 28 -26.44 -12.31 41.50
CA LEU A 28 -25.39 -11.28 41.42
C LEU A 28 -24.95 -10.76 42.80
N ASP A 29 -25.49 -11.30 43.90
CA ASP A 29 -25.11 -10.90 45.25
C ASP A 29 -23.58 -11.00 45.45
N PRO A 30 -22.89 -9.90 45.83
CA PRO A 30 -21.43 -9.91 46.03
C PRO A 30 -20.96 -10.89 47.11
N ALA A 31 -21.81 -11.21 48.08
CA ALA A 31 -21.53 -12.21 49.10
C ALA A 31 -21.37 -13.63 48.52
N LEU A 32 -22.04 -13.93 47.39
CA LEU A 32 -21.94 -15.22 46.69
C LEU A 32 -20.76 -15.26 45.71
N HIS A 33 -20.19 -14.11 45.36
CA HIS A 33 -19.01 -13.99 44.50
C HIS A 33 -17.84 -13.34 45.23
N PRO A 34 -17.24 -14.02 46.23
CA PRO A 34 -16.05 -13.48 46.87
C PRO A 34 -14.87 -13.41 45.89
N PHE A 35 -13.95 -12.48 46.15
CA PHE A 35 -12.69 -12.26 45.42
C PHE A 35 -12.81 -11.74 43.97
N ASP A 36 -13.70 -10.77 43.73
CA ASP A 36 -13.83 -10.16 42.40
C ASP A 36 -12.52 -9.57 41.86
N LYS A 37 -11.83 -8.73 42.65
CA LYS A 37 -10.56 -8.10 42.23
C LYS A 37 -9.44 -9.11 41.93
N PRO A 38 -9.13 -10.11 42.80
CA PRO A 38 -8.14 -11.14 42.47
C PRO A 38 -8.52 -12.00 41.26
N ARG A 39 -9.82 -12.28 41.07
CA ARG A 39 -10.32 -13.03 39.91
C ARG A 39 -10.15 -12.24 38.62
N GLU A 40 -10.40 -10.94 38.65
CA GLU A 40 -10.16 -10.05 37.50
C GLU A 40 -8.66 -9.88 37.22
N TYR A 41 -7.83 -9.73 38.25
CA TYR A 41 -6.39 -9.66 38.10
C TYR A 41 -5.82 -10.92 37.42
N THR A 42 -6.22 -12.11 37.87
CA THR A 42 -5.78 -13.36 37.26
C THR A 42 -6.28 -13.51 35.83
N ARG A 43 -7.51 -13.09 35.53
CA ARG A 43 -8.04 -13.01 34.14
C ARG A 43 -7.24 -12.05 33.27
N ALA A 44 -6.88 -10.86 33.77
CA ALA A 44 -6.08 -9.88 33.04
C ALA A 44 -4.65 -10.40 32.78
N VAL A 45 -4.03 -11.04 33.78
CA VAL A 45 -2.70 -11.67 33.63
C VAL A 45 -2.76 -12.81 32.61
N ASN A 46 -3.81 -13.63 32.65
CA ASN A 46 -3.99 -14.70 31.67
C ASN A 46 -4.24 -14.14 30.26
N ALA A 47 -5.05 -13.08 30.13
CA ALA A 47 -5.27 -12.41 28.85
C ALA A 47 -3.96 -11.83 28.27
N ALA A 48 -3.15 -11.15 29.10
CA ALA A 48 -1.86 -10.62 28.67
C ALA A 48 -0.85 -11.73 28.30
N LYS A 49 -0.89 -12.88 28.98
CA LYS A 49 -0.09 -14.06 28.62
C LYS A 49 -0.57 -14.66 27.30
N LEU A 50 -1.87 -14.81 27.10
CA LEU A 50 -2.45 -15.33 25.86
C LEU A 50 -2.14 -14.40 24.68
N ASP A 51 -2.26 -13.09 24.84
CA ASP A 51 -1.92 -12.10 23.82
C ASP A 51 -0.45 -12.26 23.37
N ARG A 52 0.48 -12.39 24.32
CA ARG A 52 1.89 -12.68 24.01
C ARG A 52 2.13 -14.04 23.36
N LEU A 53 1.36 -15.07 23.75
CA LEU A 53 1.44 -16.40 23.15
C LEU A 53 0.92 -16.42 21.71
N PHE A 54 -0.12 -15.62 21.42
CA PHE A 54 -0.73 -15.51 20.10
C PHE A 54 -0.14 -14.40 19.23
N ALA A 55 0.83 -13.64 19.72
CA ALA A 55 1.56 -12.62 18.97
C ALA A 55 2.43 -13.26 17.86
N LYS A 56 1.79 -13.57 16.72
CA LYS A 56 2.41 -14.04 15.48
C LYS A 56 2.21 -12.95 14.40
N PRO A 57 2.95 -11.83 14.47
CA PRO A 57 2.68 -10.64 13.64
C PRO A 57 3.05 -10.79 12.16
N PHE A 58 3.75 -11.87 11.80
CA PHE A 58 4.17 -12.13 10.42
C PHE A 58 3.13 -13.00 9.73
N VAL A 59 2.46 -12.43 8.72
CA VAL A 59 1.46 -13.14 7.92
C VAL A 59 2.09 -13.78 6.69
N GLY A 60 2.95 -13.02 5.98
CA GLY A 60 3.57 -13.48 4.75
C GLY A 60 4.52 -12.45 4.16
N ALA A 61 5.18 -12.85 3.08
CA ALA A 61 6.08 -11.99 2.33
C ALA A 61 5.80 -12.08 0.82
N LEU A 62 5.87 -10.94 0.15
CA LEU A 62 5.74 -10.86 -1.31
C LEU A 62 7.15 -10.93 -1.92
N GLU A 63 7.47 -12.06 -2.55
CA GLU A 63 8.77 -12.31 -3.18
C GLU A 63 8.73 -12.06 -4.68
N GLY A 64 9.76 -11.41 -5.21
CA GLY A 64 9.91 -11.24 -6.65
C GLY A 64 10.95 -10.21 -7.07
N HIS A 65 11.21 -9.20 -6.23
CA HIS A 65 12.23 -8.18 -6.51
C HIS A 65 13.65 -8.70 -6.38
N ILE A 66 14.50 -8.30 -7.32
CA ILE A 66 15.91 -8.70 -7.38
C ILE A 66 16.70 -7.85 -6.39
N ASP A 67 16.50 -6.52 -6.44
CA ASP A 67 17.12 -5.58 -5.50
C ASP A 67 16.15 -5.12 -4.39
N GLY A 68 16.67 -4.35 -3.43
CA GLY A 68 15.92 -3.74 -2.34
C GLY A 68 14.76 -2.87 -2.82
N ILE A 69 13.67 -2.89 -2.04
CA ILE A 69 12.47 -2.12 -2.32
C ILE A 69 12.59 -0.77 -1.62
N TYR A 70 12.65 0.30 -2.41
CA TYR A 70 12.82 1.66 -1.91
C TYR A 70 11.50 2.41 -1.78
N SER A 71 10.50 2.03 -2.58
CA SER A 71 9.19 2.67 -2.56
C SER A 71 8.05 1.66 -2.58
N ILE A 72 6.97 2.00 -1.87
CA ILE A 72 5.70 1.28 -1.86
C ILE A 72 4.54 2.27 -1.94
N ALA A 73 3.48 1.91 -2.65
CA ALA A 73 2.27 2.71 -2.75
C ALA A 73 1.04 1.81 -2.68
N LYS A 74 0.08 2.18 -1.82
CA LYS A 74 -1.24 1.53 -1.77
C LYS A 74 -2.21 2.26 -2.68
N ASP A 75 -3.14 1.52 -3.26
CA ASP A 75 -4.33 2.13 -3.86
C ASP A 75 -5.25 2.60 -2.71
N THR A 76 -5.80 3.80 -2.81
CA THR A 76 -6.71 4.35 -1.79
C THR A 76 -8.12 3.79 -1.93
N ASN A 77 -8.52 3.38 -3.14
CA ASN A 77 -9.87 2.90 -3.43
C ASN A 77 -9.94 1.37 -3.38
N ARG A 78 -8.83 0.68 -3.65
CA ARG A 78 -8.75 -0.79 -3.60
C ARG A 78 -7.84 -1.25 -2.48
N LEU A 79 -8.39 -2.06 -1.58
CA LEU A 79 -7.60 -2.60 -0.47
C LEU A 79 -6.60 -3.67 -0.91
N ASN A 80 -6.86 -4.37 -2.00
CA ASN A 80 -6.07 -5.53 -2.40
C ASN A 80 -4.83 -5.17 -3.22
N VAL A 81 -4.74 -3.95 -3.75
CA VAL A 81 -3.71 -3.62 -4.76
C VAL A 81 -2.63 -2.73 -4.17
N VAL A 82 -1.37 -3.16 -4.35
CA VAL A 82 -0.18 -2.43 -3.89
C VAL A 82 0.87 -2.40 -4.98
N ALA A 83 1.46 -1.23 -5.24
CA ALA A 83 2.61 -1.08 -6.12
C ALA A 83 3.91 -1.01 -5.31
N SER A 84 4.98 -1.51 -5.89
CA SER A 84 6.31 -1.53 -5.27
C SER A 84 7.38 -1.25 -6.30
N GLY A 85 8.38 -0.46 -5.90
CA GLY A 85 9.50 -0.03 -6.73
C GLY A 85 10.82 -0.48 -6.14
N SER A 86 11.61 -1.14 -6.97
CA SER A 86 12.92 -1.67 -6.60
C SER A 86 14.07 -0.78 -7.10
N GLY A 87 15.26 -1.01 -6.55
CA GLY A 87 16.50 -0.35 -6.96
C GLY A 87 16.97 -0.74 -8.36
N ASP A 88 16.51 -1.89 -8.86
CA ASP A 88 16.74 -2.37 -10.23
C ASP A 88 15.97 -1.58 -11.30
N GLY A 89 15.04 -0.70 -10.90
CA GLY A 89 14.19 0.04 -11.83
C GLY A 89 12.95 -0.73 -12.30
N GLU A 90 12.62 -1.87 -11.68
CA GLU A 90 11.38 -2.61 -11.90
C GLU A 90 10.25 -2.14 -10.98
N ILE A 91 9.05 -2.06 -11.54
CA ILE A 91 7.82 -1.83 -10.77
C ILE A 91 6.99 -3.11 -10.78
N ARG A 92 6.58 -3.57 -9.60
CA ARG A 92 5.65 -4.69 -9.47
C ARG A 92 4.34 -4.22 -8.84
N LEU A 93 3.23 -4.60 -9.46
CA LEU A 93 1.89 -4.46 -8.92
C LEU A 93 1.48 -5.79 -8.27
N TRP A 94 0.99 -5.74 -7.05
CA TRP A 94 0.65 -6.89 -6.23
C TRP A 94 -0.84 -6.97 -5.96
N ASP A 95 -1.37 -8.19 -5.96
CA ASP A 95 -2.63 -8.53 -5.33
C ASP A 95 -2.33 -9.13 -3.95
N LEU A 96 -2.70 -8.40 -2.89
CA LEU A 96 -2.52 -8.79 -1.50
C LEU A 96 -3.36 -10.01 -1.13
N ALA A 97 -4.54 -10.18 -1.71
CA ALA A 97 -5.42 -11.31 -1.38
C ALA A 97 -4.82 -12.63 -1.89
N ARG A 98 -4.22 -12.61 -3.08
CA ARG A 98 -3.58 -13.77 -3.71
C ARG A 98 -2.08 -13.89 -3.43
N GLN A 99 -1.48 -12.87 -2.83
CA GLN A 99 -0.03 -12.74 -2.61
C GLN A 99 0.80 -13.00 -3.87
N LYS A 100 0.27 -12.58 -5.03
CA LYS A 100 0.90 -12.76 -6.35
C LYS A 100 1.04 -11.41 -7.05
N PRO A 101 2.09 -11.23 -7.87
CA PRO A 101 2.18 -10.05 -8.71
C PRO A 101 1.09 -10.13 -9.78
N ILE A 102 0.32 -9.05 -9.93
CA ILE A 102 -0.65 -8.87 -11.02
C ILE A 102 0.11 -8.61 -12.31
N TYR A 103 1.06 -7.66 -12.25
CA TYR A 103 1.84 -7.25 -13.40
C TYR A 103 3.22 -6.76 -12.97
N VAL A 104 4.18 -6.92 -13.85
CA VAL A 104 5.56 -6.48 -13.67
C VAL A 104 5.89 -5.57 -14.85
N TYR A 105 6.34 -4.35 -14.55
CA TYR A 105 6.89 -3.42 -15.54
C TYR A 105 8.41 -3.59 -15.55
N PRO A 106 8.96 -4.45 -16.43
CA PRO A 106 10.40 -4.60 -16.55
C PRO A 106 11.00 -3.32 -17.13
N ARG A 107 12.14 -2.88 -16.58
CA ARG A 107 12.85 -1.68 -17.05
C ARG A 107 11.99 -0.41 -17.07
N ALA A 108 11.20 -0.19 -16.02
CA ALA A 108 10.43 1.04 -15.89
C ALA A 108 11.35 2.27 -15.86
N HIS A 109 12.47 2.18 -15.13
CA HIS A 109 13.48 3.23 -15.05
C HIS A 109 14.90 2.65 -15.22
N SER A 110 15.85 3.51 -15.62
CA SER A 110 17.28 3.13 -15.69
C SER A 110 17.98 3.20 -14.34
N GLY A 111 17.40 3.92 -13.38
CA GLY A 111 17.94 4.08 -12.03
C GLY A 111 16.92 3.70 -10.96
N ILE A 112 17.34 3.85 -9.70
CA ILE A 112 16.55 3.48 -8.52
C ILE A 112 15.22 4.25 -8.52
N ILE A 113 14.12 3.53 -8.28
CA ILE A 113 12.81 4.15 -8.10
C ILE A 113 12.73 4.69 -6.68
N GLN A 114 12.78 6.01 -6.55
CA GLN A 114 12.76 6.70 -5.26
C GLN A 114 11.34 6.75 -4.67
N SER A 115 10.33 6.94 -5.52
CA SER A 115 8.95 7.08 -5.07
C SER A 115 7.97 6.61 -6.14
N ILE A 116 6.89 5.98 -5.68
CA ILE A 116 5.73 5.57 -6.47
C ILE A 116 4.49 6.17 -5.80
N CYS A 117 3.51 6.56 -6.62
CA CYS A 117 2.22 7.02 -6.14
C CYS A 117 1.13 6.48 -7.06
N ILE A 118 0.08 5.88 -6.50
CA ILE A 118 -1.10 5.50 -7.27
C ILE A 118 -2.08 6.68 -7.23
N SER A 119 -2.58 7.08 -8.38
CA SER A 119 -3.61 8.11 -8.45
C SER A 119 -4.91 7.56 -7.85
N PRO A 120 -5.56 8.29 -6.92
CA PRO A 120 -6.89 7.96 -6.44
C PRO A 120 -7.97 8.21 -7.51
N LEU A 121 -7.63 8.88 -8.62
CA LEU A 121 -8.57 9.21 -9.67
C LEU A 121 -8.74 8.07 -10.67
N THR A 122 -9.94 8.05 -11.23
CA THR A 122 -10.36 7.19 -12.31
C THR A 122 -10.29 7.98 -13.60
N PHE A 123 -9.39 7.60 -14.49
CA PHE A 123 -9.26 8.22 -15.80
C PHE A 123 -10.03 7.40 -16.84
N MET A 124 -10.58 8.07 -17.86
CA MET A 124 -11.09 7.35 -19.02
C MET A 124 -9.92 6.69 -19.75
N SER A 125 -10.08 5.42 -20.13
CA SER A 125 -9.06 4.76 -20.94
C SER A 125 -8.97 5.45 -22.32
N PRO A 126 -7.76 5.73 -22.84
CA PRO A 126 -7.56 6.26 -24.18
C PRO A 126 -8.13 5.35 -25.29
N PHE A 127 -8.32 4.07 -24.98
CA PHE A 127 -8.68 3.02 -25.94
C PHE A 127 -10.19 2.88 -26.20
N GLY A 128 -11.00 3.91 -25.95
CA GLY A 128 -12.40 3.98 -26.38
C GLY A 128 -13.38 2.96 -25.78
N ASN A 129 -12.91 2.04 -24.94
CA ASN A 129 -13.77 1.16 -24.16
C ASN A 129 -14.11 1.86 -22.83
N SER A 130 -15.33 1.62 -22.34
CA SER A 130 -15.85 2.19 -21.07
C SER A 130 -15.15 1.61 -19.82
N SER A 131 -13.86 1.25 -19.93
CA SER A 131 -13.08 0.84 -18.78
C SER A 131 -12.44 2.04 -18.12
N VAL A 132 -12.71 2.14 -16.83
CA VAL A 132 -12.07 3.07 -15.92
C VAL A 132 -10.61 2.63 -15.76
N GLY A 133 -9.69 3.40 -16.34
CA GLY A 133 -8.26 3.18 -16.22
C GLY A 133 -7.71 3.94 -15.01
N ARG A 134 -6.95 3.26 -14.16
CA ARG A 134 -6.21 3.93 -13.09
C ARG A 134 -4.79 4.26 -13.58
N ARG A 135 -4.18 5.26 -12.95
CA ARG A 135 -2.82 5.67 -13.28
C ARG A 135 -1.93 5.51 -12.07
N MET A 136 -0.72 5.02 -12.29
CA MET A 136 0.34 5.08 -11.29
C MET A 136 1.50 5.93 -11.80
N LEU A 137 2.11 6.64 -10.88
CA LEU A 137 3.25 7.52 -11.09
C LEU A 137 4.47 6.88 -10.46
N SER A 138 5.60 6.99 -11.15
CA SER A 138 6.89 6.52 -10.67
C SER A 138 7.95 7.57 -10.92
N CYS A 139 8.86 7.71 -9.97
CA CYS A 139 9.91 8.71 -9.95
C CYS A 139 11.25 8.02 -9.70
N SER A 140 12.25 8.42 -10.50
CA SER A 140 13.58 7.84 -10.43
C SER A 140 14.67 8.90 -10.47
N THR A 141 15.89 8.46 -10.13
CA THR A 141 17.13 9.20 -10.29
C THR A 141 17.47 9.53 -11.74
N ASP A 142 16.81 8.89 -12.71
CA ASP A 142 16.94 9.18 -14.14
C ASP A 142 16.28 10.51 -14.59
N ARG A 143 15.78 11.30 -13.62
CA ARG A 143 15.15 12.63 -13.81
C ARG A 143 13.86 12.55 -14.61
N THR A 144 13.24 11.38 -14.66
CA THR A 144 11.94 11.19 -15.29
C THR A 144 10.90 10.78 -14.25
N VAL A 145 9.69 11.28 -14.45
CA VAL A 145 8.48 10.76 -13.83
C VAL A 145 7.68 10.09 -14.93
N LYS A 146 7.49 8.78 -14.80
CA LYS A 146 6.73 7.99 -15.77
C LYS A 146 5.37 7.64 -15.21
N VAL A 147 4.37 7.74 -16.08
CA VAL A 147 2.98 7.35 -15.80
C VAL A 147 2.71 6.02 -16.45
N TRP A 148 2.13 5.12 -15.68
CA TRP A 148 1.77 3.78 -16.11
C TRP A 148 0.29 3.53 -15.85
N ASP A 149 -0.28 2.56 -16.55
CA ASP A 149 -1.58 2.04 -16.18
C ASP A 149 -1.46 1.25 -14.87
N ALA A 150 -2.40 1.40 -13.94
CA ALA A 150 -2.44 0.59 -12.72
C ALA A 150 -3.40 -0.61 -12.85
N ASP A 151 -4.12 -0.72 -13.97
CA ASP A 151 -4.99 -1.84 -14.31
C ASP A 151 -4.58 -2.44 -15.67
N PRO A 152 -3.34 -2.94 -15.80
CA PRO A 152 -2.94 -3.63 -17.02
C PRO A 152 -3.82 -4.87 -17.18
N ARG A 153 -4.52 -4.95 -18.31
CA ARG A 153 -5.09 -6.22 -18.73
C ARG A 153 -3.90 -7.14 -19.05
N PRO A 154 -3.87 -8.37 -18.53
CA PRO A 154 -2.72 -9.25 -18.68
C PRO A 154 -2.42 -9.65 -20.13
N ASP A 155 -3.22 -9.21 -21.10
CA ASP A 155 -3.09 -9.61 -22.48
C ASP A 155 -2.95 -8.35 -23.35
N GLY A 156 -1.89 -8.30 -24.16
CA GLY A 156 -1.76 -7.39 -25.30
C GLY A 156 -2.83 -7.59 -26.38
N LEU A 157 -3.99 -8.16 -26.05
CA LEU A 157 -5.17 -8.27 -26.89
C LEU A 157 -5.99 -6.98 -26.81
N GLY A 158 -5.37 -5.90 -27.27
CA GLY A 158 -6.07 -4.73 -27.78
C GLY A 158 -6.47 -4.93 -29.24
N GLN A 159 -7.08 -6.07 -29.60
CA GLN A 159 -7.78 -6.36 -30.86
C GLN A 159 -8.22 -7.82 -30.82
N GLY A 160 -9.45 -8.04 -30.41
CA GLY A 160 -10.14 -9.32 -30.53
C GLY A 160 -11.58 -8.94 -30.74
N THR A 161 -11.98 -8.89 -32.01
CA THR A 161 -13.37 -8.84 -32.42
C THR A 161 -14.13 -9.87 -31.58
N PHE A 162 -15.24 -9.45 -30.98
CA PHE A 162 -16.28 -10.39 -30.64
C PHE A 162 -16.66 -11.03 -31.98
N ASN A 163 -16.11 -12.21 -32.27
CA ASN A 163 -16.70 -13.06 -33.30
C ASN A 163 -18.10 -13.34 -32.78
N ALA A 164 -19.05 -12.68 -33.43
CA ALA A 164 -20.42 -13.11 -33.44
C ALA A 164 -20.40 -14.62 -33.70
N MET A 165 -21.04 -15.34 -32.79
CA MET A 165 -21.83 -16.54 -33.08
C MET A 165 -21.81 -16.87 -34.58
N GLU A 166 -20.86 -17.70 -35.00
CA GLU A 166 -21.01 -18.45 -36.23
C GLU A 166 -21.73 -19.73 -35.80
N ASP A 167 -22.87 -19.94 -36.43
CA ASP A 167 -23.78 -21.06 -36.27
C ASP A 167 -23.03 -22.37 -36.57
N ASP A 168 -22.92 -23.27 -35.58
CA ASP A 168 -22.54 -24.67 -35.81
C ASP A 168 -23.78 -25.42 -36.35
N ASP A 169 -24.06 -25.24 -37.63
CA ASP A 169 -24.74 -26.24 -38.47
C ASP A 169 -23.65 -26.80 -39.41
N ASP A 170 -23.27 -28.07 -39.25
CA ASP A 170 -23.11 -29.03 -40.34
C ASP A 170 -22.59 -30.39 -39.81
N ASP A 171 -23.41 -31.40 -40.03
CA ASP A 171 -23.11 -32.83 -39.99
C ASP A 171 -22.03 -33.20 -41.04
N ASP A 172 -21.06 -34.06 -40.70
CA ASP A 172 -20.61 -35.09 -41.66
C ASP A 172 -19.95 -36.28 -40.94
N ASP A 173 -20.67 -37.39 -40.94
CA ASP A 173 -20.15 -38.74 -40.67
C ASP A 173 -19.24 -39.15 -41.82
N ASN A 174 -17.96 -39.45 -41.57
CA ASN A 174 -17.19 -40.34 -42.45
C ASN A 174 -16.13 -41.14 -41.66
N ASP A 175 -16.45 -42.42 -41.49
CA ASP A 175 -15.60 -43.50 -41.01
C ASP A 175 -14.71 -44.02 -42.16
N ASP A 176 -13.45 -43.58 -42.25
CA ASP A 176 -12.46 -44.21 -43.14
C ASP A 176 -11.20 -44.63 -42.37
N MET A 177 -11.18 -45.92 -42.07
CA MET A 177 -10.04 -46.72 -41.62
C MET A 177 -9.08 -46.97 -42.80
N GLU A 178 -7.79 -46.61 -42.68
CA GLU A 178 -6.73 -47.45 -43.24
C GLU A 178 -5.34 -47.26 -42.59
N LEU A 179 -4.62 -48.37 -42.56
CA LEU A 179 -3.46 -48.69 -41.74
C LEU A 179 -2.25 -48.86 -42.66
N THR A 180 -1.18 -48.07 -42.53
CA THR A 180 0.12 -48.46 -43.13
C THR A 180 1.32 -47.65 -42.64
N THR A 181 2.23 -48.40 -42.00
CA THR A 181 3.70 -48.35 -42.11
C THR A 181 4.49 -47.16 -41.52
N GLY A 182 5.09 -47.43 -40.36
CA GLY A 182 6.52 -47.24 -40.15
C GLY A 182 7.04 -45.81 -39.92
N GLY A 183 7.24 -45.43 -38.65
CA GLY A 183 8.05 -44.27 -38.33
C GLY A 183 7.96 -43.84 -36.88
N SER A 184 8.75 -44.45 -36.01
CA SER A 184 9.04 -43.91 -34.68
C SER A 184 9.74 -42.56 -34.82
N LEU A 185 8.96 -41.47 -34.78
CA LEU A 185 9.48 -40.13 -34.53
C LEU A 185 8.69 -39.59 -33.35
N ARG A 186 9.46 -39.43 -32.26
CA ARG A 186 9.07 -38.80 -31.01
C ARG A 186 8.24 -37.56 -31.33
N ARG A 187 6.94 -37.61 -31.04
CA ARG A 187 6.12 -36.42 -30.89
C ARG A 187 6.73 -35.67 -29.71
N GLY A 188 7.64 -34.76 -30.02
CA GLY A 188 8.15 -33.78 -29.12
C GLY A 188 6.94 -33.01 -28.59
N GLY A 189 6.44 -33.44 -27.44
CA GLY A 189 5.81 -32.56 -26.49
C GLY A 189 6.87 -31.56 -26.08
N LEU A 190 7.10 -30.58 -26.96
CA LEU A 190 7.75 -29.35 -26.61
C LEU A 190 6.80 -28.74 -25.59
N LEU A 191 7.10 -28.95 -24.30
CA LEU A 191 6.79 -27.96 -23.29
C LEU A 191 7.39 -26.67 -23.84
N SER A 192 6.58 -25.90 -24.57
CA SER A 192 6.86 -24.50 -24.80
C SER A 192 6.87 -23.90 -23.41
N THR A 193 8.09 -23.67 -22.97
CA THR A 193 8.50 -22.86 -21.84
C THR A 193 7.89 -21.49 -22.03
N ARG A 194 6.61 -21.35 -21.68
CA ARG A 194 5.88 -20.12 -21.35
C ARG A 194 6.71 -18.87 -21.65
N ASP A 195 6.74 -18.49 -22.93
CA ASP A 195 7.58 -17.39 -23.38
C ASP A 195 7.15 -16.13 -22.63
N LYS A 196 8.12 -15.60 -21.88
CA LYS A 196 8.02 -14.37 -21.10
C LYS A 196 8.22 -13.14 -21.99
N ASP A 197 7.64 -13.14 -23.18
CA ASP A 197 7.75 -12.01 -24.10
C ASP A 197 6.42 -11.27 -24.15
N VAL A 198 5.96 -10.85 -22.96
CA VAL A 198 5.02 -9.73 -22.86
C VAL A 198 5.80 -8.49 -23.33
N PRO A 199 5.39 -7.79 -24.39
CA PRO A 199 6.09 -6.57 -24.81
C PRO A 199 6.13 -5.62 -23.61
N PRO A 200 7.29 -4.98 -23.33
CA PRO A 200 7.37 -4.03 -22.24
C PRO A 200 6.33 -2.94 -22.50
N SER A 201 5.31 -2.86 -21.65
CA SER A 201 4.29 -1.83 -21.77
C SER A 201 5.01 -0.49 -21.77
N GLU A 202 4.81 0.32 -22.81
CA GLU A 202 5.39 1.64 -22.87
C GLU A 202 4.73 2.55 -21.81
N PRO A 203 5.48 3.50 -21.22
CA PRO A 203 4.89 4.47 -20.32
C PRO A 203 3.86 5.32 -21.07
N LEU A 204 2.71 5.58 -20.46
CA LEU A 204 1.63 6.37 -21.06
C LEU A 204 2.08 7.81 -21.32
N THR A 205 2.75 8.41 -20.33
CA THR A 205 3.33 9.75 -20.44
C THR A 205 4.62 9.81 -19.64
N VAL A 206 5.58 10.59 -20.12
CA VAL A 206 6.87 10.80 -19.47
C VAL A 206 7.05 12.29 -19.21
N TYR A 207 7.20 12.67 -17.94
CA TYR A 207 7.58 14.01 -17.53
C TYR A 207 9.09 14.01 -17.24
N SER A 208 9.82 14.96 -17.82
CA SER A 208 11.26 15.08 -17.62
C SER A 208 11.58 16.35 -16.84
N GLY A 209 12.48 16.22 -15.86
CA GLY A 209 12.99 17.32 -15.06
C GLY A 209 14.46 17.60 -15.37
N LYS A 210 14.92 18.80 -15.00
CA LYS A 210 16.34 19.14 -15.06
C LYS A 210 17.17 18.36 -14.03
N THR A 211 16.54 18.06 -12.90
CA THR A 211 17.15 17.45 -11.72
C THR A 211 16.48 16.11 -11.40
N ALA A 212 17.15 15.25 -10.63
CA ALA A 212 16.58 13.98 -10.18
C ALA A 212 15.39 14.22 -9.25
N PHE A 213 14.36 13.38 -9.33
CA PHE A 213 13.22 13.45 -8.44
C PHE A 213 13.44 12.49 -7.25
N ASN A 214 13.08 12.95 -6.06
CA ASN A 214 13.22 12.22 -4.80
C ASN A 214 11.88 11.68 -4.29
N SER A 215 10.78 12.39 -4.53
CA SER A 215 9.47 12.01 -4.01
C SER A 215 8.33 12.41 -4.93
N LEU A 216 7.23 11.66 -4.87
CA LEU A 216 5.99 11.95 -5.58
C LEU A 216 4.80 11.83 -4.64
N THR A 217 3.81 12.69 -4.86
CA THR A 217 2.51 12.61 -4.19
C THR A 217 1.42 13.12 -5.13
N HIS A 218 0.26 12.48 -5.10
CA HIS A 218 -0.90 12.85 -5.92
C HIS A 218 -1.92 13.60 -5.06
N HIS A 219 -2.60 14.59 -5.64
CA HIS A 219 -3.67 15.31 -4.98
C HIS A 219 -4.93 14.42 -4.84
N ALA A 220 -5.70 14.56 -3.77
CA ALA A 220 -6.78 13.60 -3.52
C ALA A 220 -7.91 13.63 -4.57
N THR A 221 -8.18 14.79 -5.19
CA THR A 221 -9.38 14.97 -6.05
C THR A 221 -9.15 15.60 -7.41
N SER A 222 -7.99 16.20 -7.64
CA SER A 222 -7.64 16.75 -8.96
C SER A 222 -6.52 15.92 -9.55
N ALA A 223 -6.38 15.94 -10.88
CA ALA A 223 -5.32 15.24 -11.59
C ALA A 223 -3.93 15.88 -11.40
N VAL A 224 -3.79 16.74 -10.39
CA VAL A 224 -2.53 17.39 -10.05
C VAL A 224 -1.70 16.46 -9.17
N PHE A 225 -0.41 16.38 -9.46
CA PHE A 225 0.56 15.75 -8.59
C PHE A 225 1.73 16.69 -8.32
N ALA A 226 2.36 16.50 -7.15
CA ALA A 226 3.55 17.24 -6.78
C ALA A 226 4.75 16.29 -6.82
N SER A 227 5.84 16.76 -7.43
CA SER A 227 7.13 16.12 -7.41
C SER A 227 8.12 16.90 -6.57
N ALA A 228 8.94 16.17 -5.83
CA ALA A 228 10.03 16.69 -5.03
C ALA A 228 11.35 16.51 -5.77
N SER A 229 12.10 17.60 -5.93
CA SER A 229 13.46 17.58 -6.46
C SER A 229 14.31 18.58 -5.66
N SER A 230 15.06 19.47 -6.32
CA SER A 230 15.57 20.69 -5.66
C SER A 230 14.44 21.69 -5.37
N ASN A 231 13.44 21.70 -6.25
CA ASN A 231 12.25 22.52 -6.13
C ASN A 231 11.04 21.59 -6.00
N ILE A 232 9.94 22.09 -5.45
CA ILE A 232 8.66 21.41 -5.57
C ILE A 232 8.03 21.88 -6.87
N GLN A 233 7.68 20.91 -7.72
CA GLN A 233 7.00 21.18 -8.97
C GLN A 233 5.64 20.50 -8.94
N THR A 234 4.61 21.22 -9.35
CA THR A 234 3.29 20.63 -9.57
C THR A 234 3.06 20.41 -11.05
N TRP A 235 2.37 19.33 -11.35
CA TRP A 235 2.14 18.84 -12.70
C TRP A 235 0.69 18.41 -12.80
N ASP A 236 0.14 18.53 -13.99
CA ASP A 236 -1.20 18.02 -14.30
C ASP A 236 -1.08 16.75 -15.13
N LEU A 237 -1.81 15.72 -14.74
CA LEU A 237 -1.76 14.43 -15.41
C LEU A 237 -2.53 14.43 -16.75
N GLU A 238 -3.52 15.30 -16.90
CA GLU A 238 -4.34 15.39 -18.12
C GLU A 238 -3.64 16.14 -19.25
N ARG A 239 -2.65 16.98 -18.93
CA ARG A 239 -1.96 17.86 -19.88
C ARG A 239 -0.99 17.12 -20.83
N GLY A 240 -0.92 15.79 -20.76
CA GLY A 240 -0.31 14.97 -21.81
C GLY A 240 1.19 15.19 -22.01
N GLY A 241 1.98 15.28 -20.94
CA GLY A 241 3.44 15.24 -21.04
C GLY A 241 4.13 16.51 -21.52
N SER A 242 3.45 17.67 -21.51
CA SER A 242 4.15 18.95 -21.61
C SER A 242 5.22 19.03 -20.51
N SER A 243 6.47 19.31 -20.90
CA SER A 243 7.64 19.35 -20.01
C SER A 243 7.61 20.48 -18.99
N ASP A 244 6.67 21.40 -19.14
CA ASP A 244 6.59 22.58 -18.30
C ASP A 244 5.73 22.31 -17.05
N PRO A 245 6.29 22.45 -15.84
CA PRO A 245 5.52 22.32 -14.61
C PRO A 245 4.49 23.45 -14.51
N LEU A 246 3.34 23.17 -13.89
CA LEU A 246 2.31 24.17 -13.63
C LEU A 246 2.80 25.26 -12.69
N LEU A 247 3.42 24.82 -11.59
CA LEU A 247 3.95 25.69 -10.55
C LEU A 247 5.31 25.16 -10.13
N SER A 248 6.27 26.06 -9.96
CA SER A 248 7.54 25.74 -9.29
C SER A 248 7.65 26.57 -8.03
N MET A 249 7.69 25.90 -6.88
CA MET A 249 7.82 26.51 -5.58
C MET A 249 9.20 26.22 -5.01
N THR A 250 9.86 27.27 -4.53
CA THR A 250 11.16 27.19 -3.86
C THR A 250 11.12 27.99 -2.57
N TRP A 251 11.73 27.45 -1.52
CA TRP A 251 12.04 28.22 -0.31
C TRP A 251 13.52 28.61 -0.27
N GLY A 252 14.40 27.71 -0.71
CA GLY A 252 15.84 27.90 -0.70
C GLY A 252 16.53 26.88 -1.63
N PRO A 253 17.87 26.84 -1.63
CA PRO A 253 18.66 25.99 -2.53
C PRO A 253 18.75 24.52 -2.07
N ASP A 254 18.15 24.16 -0.94
CA ASP A 254 18.30 22.85 -0.34
C ASP A 254 17.45 21.78 -1.04
N ALA A 255 18.00 20.56 -1.13
CA ALA A 255 17.29 19.43 -1.72
C ALA A 255 16.13 18.95 -0.83
N ILE A 256 14.99 18.71 -1.48
CA ILE A 256 13.77 18.25 -0.84
C ILE A 256 13.69 16.73 -0.96
N ASN A 257 13.60 16.05 0.18
CA ASN A 257 13.67 14.59 0.23
C ASN A 257 12.29 13.94 0.13
N VAL A 258 11.28 14.55 0.74
CA VAL A 258 9.91 14.01 0.77
C VAL A 258 8.89 15.13 0.65
N VAL A 259 7.79 14.83 -0.03
CA VAL A 259 6.64 15.71 -0.22
C VAL A 259 5.37 14.89 -0.07
N ARG A 260 4.37 15.41 0.66
CA ARG A 260 3.04 14.80 0.79
C ARG A 260 1.94 15.84 0.78
N PHE A 261 0.84 15.51 0.12
CA PHE A 261 -0.42 16.23 0.26
C PHE A 261 -1.10 15.89 1.59
N ASN A 262 -1.75 16.88 2.18
CA ASN A 262 -2.74 16.63 3.20
C ASN A 262 -4.01 16.06 2.54
N LEU A 263 -4.58 15.01 3.13
CA LEU A 263 -5.79 14.35 2.63
C LEU A 263 -7.06 15.13 2.99
N SER A 264 -7.04 15.91 4.07
CA SER A 264 -8.17 16.72 4.55
C SER A 264 -8.20 18.09 3.88
N GLU A 265 -7.14 18.88 4.06
CA GLU A 265 -6.95 20.17 3.37
C GLU A 265 -6.12 19.96 2.11
N ARG A 266 -6.81 19.68 1.02
CA ARG A 266 -6.19 19.10 -0.19
C ARG A 266 -5.17 20.03 -0.87
N GLU A 267 -5.36 21.33 -0.76
CA GLU A 267 -4.47 22.35 -1.34
C GLU A 267 -3.24 22.65 -0.49
N VAL A 268 -3.09 22.00 0.67
CA VAL A 268 -1.93 22.14 1.55
C VAL A 268 -0.97 20.98 1.33
N LEU A 269 0.30 21.32 1.15
CA LEU A 269 1.38 20.40 0.90
C LEU A 269 2.47 20.60 1.93
N ALA A 270 2.99 19.49 2.48
CA ALA A 270 4.11 19.52 3.40
C ALA A 270 5.34 18.87 2.74
N SER A 271 6.50 19.49 2.91
CA SER A 271 7.78 18.95 2.45
C SER A 271 8.78 18.87 3.60
N ALA A 272 9.70 17.92 3.51
CA ALA A 272 10.87 17.90 4.37
C ALA A 272 12.14 17.99 3.53
N GLY A 273 12.98 18.96 3.90
CA GLY A 273 14.28 19.23 3.30
C GLY A 273 15.42 18.48 3.99
N SER A 274 16.59 18.51 3.35
CA SER A 274 17.84 18.00 3.93
C SER A 274 18.33 18.88 5.10
N ASP A 275 17.90 20.12 5.15
CA ASP A 275 18.29 21.14 6.14
C ASP A 275 17.53 21.05 7.47
N ARG A 276 16.91 19.88 7.74
CA ARG A 276 16.03 19.63 8.91
C ARG A 276 14.78 20.51 8.93
N GLY A 277 14.55 21.27 7.87
CA GLY A 277 13.39 22.12 7.70
C GLY A 277 12.20 21.31 7.22
N ILE A 278 11.04 21.60 7.80
CA ILE A 278 9.74 21.22 7.23
C ILE A 278 9.10 22.49 6.71
N VAL A 279 8.67 22.47 5.45
CA VAL A 279 8.04 23.62 4.80
C VAL A 279 6.63 23.24 4.41
N LEU A 280 5.68 24.10 4.77
CA LEU A 280 4.31 24.01 4.30
C LEU A 280 4.13 24.92 3.08
N TYR A 281 3.37 24.45 2.10
CA TYR A 281 3.04 25.16 0.88
C TYR A 281 1.53 25.17 0.71
N ASP A 282 1.01 26.29 0.23
CA ASP A 282 -0.37 26.40 -0.21
C ASP A 282 -0.40 26.49 -1.73
N LEU A 283 -1.08 25.54 -2.37
CA LEU A 283 -1.20 25.47 -3.82
C LEU A 283 -2.04 26.62 -4.39
N ARG A 284 -3.00 27.16 -3.64
CA ARG A 284 -3.89 28.22 -4.13
C ARG A 284 -3.13 29.51 -4.38
N SER A 285 -2.25 29.87 -3.45
CA SER A 285 -1.38 31.05 -3.57
C SER A 285 -0.11 30.76 -4.38
N GLY A 286 0.24 29.48 -4.53
CA GLY A 286 1.46 29.02 -5.17
C GLY A 286 2.73 29.46 -4.45
N LYS A 287 2.61 29.78 -3.15
CA LYS A 287 3.68 30.29 -2.31
C LYS A 287 3.96 29.33 -1.16
N PRO A 288 5.22 29.22 -0.71
CA PRO A 288 5.49 28.58 0.56
C PRO A 288 4.92 29.43 1.71
N LEU A 289 4.32 28.77 2.69
CA LEU A 289 3.70 29.41 3.84
C LEU A 289 4.71 29.64 4.97
N THR A 290 5.19 28.54 5.56
CA THR A 290 6.01 28.59 6.76
C THR A 290 7.03 27.47 6.76
N LYS A 291 8.18 27.74 7.37
CA LYS A 291 9.27 26.78 7.56
C LYS A 291 9.53 26.59 9.04
N MET A 292 9.45 25.35 9.50
CA MET A 292 9.85 24.95 10.84
C MET A 292 11.20 24.25 10.78
N ILE A 293 12.21 24.80 11.45
CA ILE A 293 13.53 24.16 11.53
C ILE A 293 13.56 23.28 12.77
N MET A 294 13.85 21.99 12.56
CA MET A 294 13.93 21.02 13.64
C MET A 294 15.37 20.84 14.14
N GLN A 295 15.50 20.24 15.33
CA GLN A 295 16.82 19.90 15.88
C GLN A 295 17.52 18.80 15.08
N VAL A 296 16.78 17.89 14.44
CA VAL A 296 17.30 16.75 13.66
C VAL A 296 16.59 16.61 12.32
N SER A 297 17.23 15.93 11.36
CA SER A 297 16.70 15.69 10.02
C SER A 297 15.49 14.75 10.03
N CYS A 298 14.57 14.96 9.08
CA CYS A 298 13.44 14.07 8.87
C CYS A 298 13.81 12.95 7.89
N SER A 299 13.56 11.70 8.26
CA SER A 299 13.71 10.57 7.33
C SER A 299 12.48 10.44 6.42
N PRO A 300 12.65 10.14 5.12
CA PRO A 300 11.55 10.09 4.14
C PRO A 300 10.55 8.94 4.37
N THR A 301 10.98 7.85 5.02
CA THR A 301 10.17 6.63 5.24
C THR A 301 9.06 6.76 6.28
N LYS A 302 8.95 7.92 6.93
CA LYS A 302 8.14 8.13 8.15
C LYS A 302 7.28 9.40 8.10
N PHE A 303 7.25 10.06 6.95
CA PHE A 303 6.50 11.29 6.75
C PHE A 303 5.10 10.96 6.24
N GLU A 304 4.14 10.92 7.16
CA GLU A 304 2.71 10.71 6.88
C GLU A 304 1.89 11.84 7.51
N VAL A 305 0.98 12.42 6.72
CA VAL A 305 -0.01 13.39 7.24
C VAL A 305 -1.21 12.57 7.73
N PRO A 306 -1.55 12.58 9.03
CA PRO A 306 -2.65 11.77 9.53
C PRO A 306 -4.01 12.32 9.10
N LEU A 307 -4.98 11.40 9.01
CA LEU A 307 -6.36 11.62 8.57
C LEU A 307 -7.27 12.33 9.61
N THR A 308 -6.73 12.91 10.69
CA THR A 308 -7.55 13.40 11.79
C THR A 308 -8.27 14.70 11.43
N THR A 309 -9.60 14.66 11.49
CA THR A 309 -10.56 15.69 11.07
C THR A 309 -10.63 16.92 11.98
N HIS A 310 -9.77 17.02 12.99
CA HIS A 310 -9.79 18.13 13.95
C HIS A 310 -8.38 18.69 14.16
N THR A 311 -8.15 19.87 13.59
CA THR A 311 -6.91 20.66 13.64
C THR A 311 -5.69 19.96 13.05
N VAL A 312 -4.85 20.71 12.35
CA VAL A 312 -3.66 20.25 11.63
C VAL A 312 -2.65 19.65 12.62
N THR A 313 -2.86 18.41 13.03
CA THR A 313 -1.91 17.62 13.83
C THR A 313 -1.10 16.78 12.86
N ASP A 314 0.04 17.28 12.42
CA ASP A 314 0.94 16.50 11.57
C ASP A 314 1.78 15.57 12.46
N VAL A 315 1.69 14.26 12.23
CA VAL A 315 2.52 13.26 12.92
C VAL A 315 3.81 13.13 12.12
N LEU A 316 4.91 13.62 12.68
CA LEU A 316 6.23 13.55 12.05
C LEU A 316 7.06 12.53 12.82
N ALA A 317 7.56 11.49 12.15
CA ALA A 317 8.33 10.42 12.78
C ALA A 317 9.82 10.48 12.42
N PHE A 318 10.67 10.43 13.45
CA PHE A 318 12.08 10.85 13.38
C PHE A 318 13.08 9.68 13.38
N GLU A 319 14.33 10.02 13.08
CA GLU A 319 15.51 9.15 13.03
C GLU A 319 15.86 8.52 14.40
N ASN A 320 15.56 9.20 15.51
CA ASN A 320 15.90 8.76 16.88
C ASN A 320 14.73 8.20 17.70
N ARG A 321 13.95 7.27 17.14
CA ARG A 321 12.91 6.49 17.86
C ARG A 321 11.88 7.33 18.63
N CYS A 322 11.70 8.60 18.28
CA CYS A 322 10.72 9.50 18.86
C CYS A 322 9.83 10.02 17.73
N ALA A 323 8.52 10.06 17.92
CA ALA A 323 7.58 10.74 17.04
C ALA A 323 7.13 12.01 17.75
N GLN A 324 7.14 13.15 17.06
CA GLN A 324 6.57 14.39 17.58
C GLN A 324 5.32 14.72 16.78
N THR A 325 4.26 15.07 17.49
CA THR A 325 3.00 15.54 16.90
C THR A 325 2.96 17.04 17.06
N THR A 326 3.00 17.78 15.95
CA THR A 326 2.89 19.24 15.98
C THR A 326 1.49 19.64 15.53
N SER A 327 0.75 20.35 16.39
CA SER A 327 -0.53 20.95 16.04
C SER A 327 -0.30 22.40 15.59
N HIS A 328 -0.64 22.75 14.35
CA HIS A 328 -0.70 24.15 13.94
C HIS A 328 -1.98 24.78 14.54
N GLY A 329 -1.81 25.49 15.65
CA GLY A 329 -2.91 26.18 16.35
C GLY A 329 -2.67 26.45 17.84
N THR A 330 -1.70 25.80 18.47
CA THR A 330 -1.36 26.02 19.89
C THR A 330 0.16 25.99 20.08
N LEU A 331 0.67 26.88 20.95
CA LEU A 331 2.09 26.97 21.34
C LEU A 331 2.68 25.57 21.68
N PRO A 332 3.97 25.34 21.44
CA PRO A 332 4.59 24.03 21.70
C PRO A 332 4.63 23.75 23.21
N SER A 333 3.66 23.01 23.73
CA SER A 333 3.64 22.55 25.12
C SER A 333 4.26 21.15 25.23
N GLN A 334 5.47 21.14 25.78
CA GLN A 334 6.21 20.02 26.38
C GLN A 334 6.68 18.84 25.50
N PRO A 335 7.92 18.34 25.72
CA PRO A 335 8.42 17.13 25.07
C PRO A 335 7.66 15.90 25.59
N CYS A 336 6.90 15.25 24.72
CA CYS A 336 6.17 14.01 25.02
C CYS A 336 7.11 12.90 25.55
N SER A 337 6.68 12.28 26.65
CA SER A 337 7.30 11.11 27.28
C SER A 337 7.50 9.96 26.29
N ARG A 338 8.68 9.34 26.33
CA ARG A 338 9.10 8.16 25.54
C ARG A 338 8.02 7.07 25.48
N SER A 339 7.23 7.03 24.42
CA SER A 339 6.50 5.82 24.01
C SER A 339 7.36 5.07 22.98
N ARG A 340 7.81 3.88 23.36
CA ARG A 340 8.75 3.06 22.59
C ARG A 340 7.98 2.28 21.51
N ALA A 341 7.73 2.88 20.35
CA ALA A 341 7.33 2.11 19.16
C ALA A 341 8.54 1.31 18.66
N LYS A 342 8.51 -0.01 18.86
CA LYS A 342 9.62 -0.92 18.54
C LYS A 342 9.45 -1.48 17.12
N ILE A 343 9.77 -0.69 16.10
CA ILE A 343 9.96 -1.21 14.74
C ILE A 343 11.46 -1.50 14.58
N THR A 344 11.81 -2.78 14.68
CA THR A 344 13.17 -3.27 14.45
C THR A 344 13.43 -3.38 12.95
N THR A 345 14.19 -2.46 12.37
CA THR A 345 14.93 -2.72 11.14
C THR A 345 16.24 -3.38 11.52
N SER A 346 16.42 -4.64 11.14
CA SER A 346 17.69 -5.36 11.36
C SER A 346 18.68 -4.94 10.27
N THR A 347 19.66 -4.09 10.62
CA THR A 347 20.89 -3.94 9.84
C THR A 347 21.85 -5.05 10.27
N HIS A 348 21.94 -6.12 9.49
CA HIS A 348 23.02 -7.10 9.68
C HIS A 348 24.26 -6.66 8.91
N SER A 349 25.32 -6.40 9.68
CA SER A 349 26.70 -6.30 9.23
C SER A 349 27.10 -7.57 8.46
N SER A 350 27.76 -7.32 7.33
CA SER A 350 28.27 -8.24 6.32
C SER A 350 28.99 -9.48 6.84
N LYS A 351 28.54 -10.68 6.41
CA LYS A 351 29.39 -11.85 6.10
C LYS A 351 28.74 -12.68 4.97
N SER A 352 29.41 -12.67 3.80
CA SER A 352 29.29 -13.52 2.58
C SER A 352 27.95 -13.58 1.80
N PRO A 353 27.99 -13.64 0.44
CA PRO A 353 26.84 -13.39 -0.42
C PRO A 353 26.01 -14.65 -0.68
N SER A 354 24.75 -14.61 -0.27
CA SER A 354 23.67 -15.46 -0.80
C SER A 354 22.88 -14.60 -1.78
N PRO A 355 22.35 -15.12 -2.91
CA PRO A 355 21.70 -14.32 -3.93
C PRO A 355 20.53 -13.54 -3.33
N TYR A 356 20.70 -12.22 -3.28
CA TYR A 356 19.78 -11.25 -2.72
C TYR A 356 18.42 -11.37 -3.40
N LYS A 357 17.39 -11.74 -2.63
CA LYS A 357 15.98 -11.57 -2.99
C LYS A 357 15.37 -10.66 -1.94
N ALA A 358 14.89 -9.50 -2.35
CA ALA A 358 14.17 -8.60 -1.45
C ALA A 358 12.68 -9.03 -1.38
N SER A 359 12.12 -9.01 -0.18
CA SER A 359 10.72 -9.35 0.05
C SER A 359 10.01 -8.29 0.89
N ILE A 360 8.77 -7.96 0.52
CA ILE A 360 7.90 -7.08 1.32
C ILE A 360 7.36 -7.91 2.47
N LYS A 361 7.72 -7.59 3.70
CA LYS A 361 7.19 -8.26 4.90
C LYS A 361 5.95 -7.53 5.39
N LEU A 362 4.80 -8.19 5.35
CA LEU A 362 3.58 -7.65 5.94
C LEU A 362 3.60 -7.88 7.46
N ARG A 363 3.43 -6.80 8.24
CA ARG A 363 3.21 -6.83 9.69
C ARG A 363 1.93 -6.03 9.96
N PHE A 364 1.05 -6.58 10.80
CA PHE A 364 -0.07 -5.86 11.39
C PHE A 364 0.12 -5.74 12.89
#